data_AF-A0A0C1U9Y1-F1
#
_entry.id   AF-A0A0C1U9Y1-F1
#
_cell.length_a   1.000
_cell.length_b   1.000
_cell.length_c   1.000
_cell.angle_alpha   90.00
_cell.angle_beta   90.00
_cell.angle_gamma   90.00
#
_symmetry.space_group_name_H-M   'P 1'
#
loop_
_entity.id
_entity.type
_entity.pdbx_description
1 polymer ?
#
loop_
_entity_poly.entity_id
_entity_poly.type
_entity_poly.pdbx_seq_one_letter_code
_entity_poly.pdbx_strand_id
1 'polypeptide(L)'
;MDDFIFEEQLKNVKSKKTRTYLSEVITTFYNKEYRSCIVVLYAITIVDLIGKIQILSEAYNDESSAKFLEGYKEDAKNNSKYSELERGIINFAVQIGIINDIEKKQWEQLKETRNYCAHPVVSNNFDLILPNGDQVRAHIRNMFEAIFLKDAILHKKLFDEFFNKISEYYERNNVNGIEEYVKNRYFLKLNLPTKKVFLKNMWKIAFHIQEVDCIKNRQAIYRSIIELINSDKSALLDFIEEEKTFFNSKIYFEDVIIEKDEKWIRFYDYSIFSLIYLLAEIPEIFKYISEDNKEEIKNLCSKNINLKLMAYYLYSSSKEHVESLKEDMHDIDYCIDTDVFNFVYEKTKNQGKGNYKSLAIYYHLNKLSSLCYFPDYSYINSNYKYMLEPILDDFSCNEIKDLINGITCSYKEAHCFKDFKNRISDIVERNNYDIDLSKLG
;
A
#
# COMPACT_ATOMS: atom_id res chain seq x y z
N MET A 1 -29.57 -7.99 3.43
CA MET A 1 -29.10 -7.94 4.84
C MET A 1 -28.89 -9.38 5.21
N ASP A 2 -27.64 -9.81 5.36
CA ASP A 2 -27.37 -11.17 5.82
C ASP A 2 -27.93 -11.34 7.23
N ASP A 3 -28.60 -12.46 7.49
CA ASP A 3 -29.14 -12.76 8.80
C ASP A 3 -27.98 -12.93 9.80
N PHE A 4 -28.02 -12.20 10.91
CA PHE A 4 -27.02 -12.32 11.98
C PHE A 4 -27.32 -13.58 12.81
N ILE A 5 -26.73 -14.71 12.41
CA ILE A 5 -26.90 -16.01 13.06
C ILE A 5 -25.84 -16.17 14.15
N PHE A 6 -26.28 -16.28 15.42
CA PHE A 6 -25.39 -16.28 16.58
C PHE A 6 -24.37 -17.42 16.57
N GLU A 7 -24.78 -18.61 16.12
CA GLU A 7 -23.95 -19.82 16.06
C GLU A 7 -22.82 -19.68 15.04
N GLU A 8 -23.07 -18.97 13.94
CA GLU A 8 -22.06 -18.69 12.92
C GLU A 8 -21.06 -17.65 13.43
N GLN A 9 -21.56 -16.57 14.03
CA GLN A 9 -20.70 -15.52 14.57
C GLN A 9 -19.86 -16.01 15.75
N LEU A 10 -20.38 -16.94 16.56
CA LEU A 10 -19.63 -17.57 17.63
C LEU A 10 -18.37 -18.28 17.12
N LYS A 11 -18.40 -18.87 15.92
CA LYS A 11 -17.23 -19.52 15.32
C LYS A 11 -16.12 -18.51 14.97
N ASN A 12 -16.50 -17.28 14.65
CA ASN A 12 -15.59 -16.20 14.28
C ASN A 12 -14.88 -15.54 15.47
N VAL A 13 -15.37 -15.74 16.70
CA VAL A 13 -14.71 -15.25 17.91
C VAL A 13 -13.42 -16.04 18.16
N LYS A 14 -12.28 -15.35 18.20
CA LYS A 14 -10.96 -16.01 18.29
C LYS A 14 -10.65 -16.59 19.67
N SER A 15 -11.02 -15.88 20.74
CA SER A 15 -10.78 -16.33 22.11
C SER A 15 -11.63 -17.56 22.43
N LYS A 16 -10.98 -18.70 22.65
CA LYS A 16 -11.67 -19.95 23.05
C LYS A 16 -12.45 -19.76 24.36
N LYS A 17 -11.88 -19.02 25.32
CA LYS A 17 -12.52 -18.72 26.61
C LYS A 17 -13.78 -17.89 26.42
N THR A 18 -13.70 -16.83 25.60
CA THR A 18 -14.84 -15.95 25.31
C THR A 18 -15.94 -16.71 24.56
N ARG A 19 -15.58 -17.59 23.61
CA ARG A 19 -16.55 -18.48 22.93
C ARG A 19 -17.33 -19.35 23.91
N THR A 20 -16.64 -19.95 24.88
CA THR A 20 -17.32 -20.76 25.90
C THR A 20 -18.35 -19.92 26.65
N TYR A 21 -18.00 -18.73 27.12
CA TYR A 21 -18.94 -17.89 27.86
C TYR A 21 -20.08 -17.36 26.98
N LEU A 22 -19.81 -17.00 25.72
CA LEU A 22 -20.86 -16.55 24.79
C LEU A 22 -21.85 -17.67 24.44
N SER A 23 -21.45 -18.94 24.51
CA SER A 23 -22.40 -20.06 24.36
C SER A 23 -23.45 -20.09 25.47
N GLU A 24 -23.10 -19.65 26.68
CA GLU A 24 -24.05 -19.50 27.79
C GLU A 24 -25.05 -18.38 27.51
N VAL A 25 -24.58 -17.24 27.00
CA VAL A 25 -25.44 -16.11 26.59
C VAL A 25 -26.46 -16.55 25.54
N ILE A 26 -26.00 -17.25 24.50
CA ILE A 26 -26.84 -17.72 23.41
C ILE A 26 -27.89 -18.72 23.92
N THR A 27 -27.49 -19.66 24.79
CA THR A 27 -28.43 -20.63 25.40
C THR A 27 -29.48 -19.92 26.25
N THR A 28 -29.05 -18.97 27.09
CA THR A 28 -29.93 -18.16 27.95
C THR A 28 -30.92 -17.34 27.12
N PHE A 29 -30.47 -16.80 25.99
CA PHE A 29 -31.33 -16.08 25.03
C PHE A 29 -32.43 -16.97 24.45
N TYR A 30 -32.10 -18.18 23.99
CA TYR A 30 -33.09 -19.12 23.42
C TYR A 30 -34.09 -19.62 24.46
N ASN A 31 -33.66 -19.77 25.72
CA ASN A 31 -34.55 -20.10 26.84
C ASN A 31 -35.45 -18.93 27.27
N LYS A 32 -35.37 -17.77 26.59
CA LYS A 32 -36.12 -16.54 26.89
C LYS A 32 -35.83 -15.96 28.28
N GLU A 33 -34.66 -16.26 28.83
CA GLU A 33 -34.19 -15.73 30.11
C GLU A 33 -33.49 -14.37 29.90
N TYR A 34 -34.22 -13.42 29.30
CA TYR A 34 -33.67 -12.18 28.75
C TYR A 34 -32.92 -11.31 29.75
N ARG A 35 -33.40 -11.25 31.00
CA ARG A 35 -32.73 -10.52 32.09
C ARG A 35 -31.35 -11.11 32.39
N SER A 36 -31.28 -12.43 32.56
CA SER A 36 -30.03 -13.15 32.80
C SER A 36 -29.08 -13.00 31.61
N CYS A 37 -29.60 -13.09 30.39
CA CYS A 37 -28.84 -12.93 29.17
C CYS A 37 -28.09 -11.58 29.12
N ILE A 38 -28.76 -10.47 29.46
CA ILE A 38 -28.15 -9.14 29.50
C ILE A 38 -27.05 -9.05 30.56
N VAL A 39 -27.31 -9.57 31.76
CA VAL A 39 -26.34 -9.55 32.87
C VAL A 39 -25.07 -10.32 32.50
N VAL A 40 -25.22 -11.52 31.92
CA VAL A 40 -24.10 -12.37 31.51
C VAL A 40 -23.35 -11.76 30.31
N LEU A 41 -24.06 -11.25 29.30
CA LEU A 41 -23.46 -10.58 28.15
C LEU A 41 -22.57 -9.42 28.57
N TYR A 42 -23.05 -8.57 29.48
CA TYR A 42 -22.28 -7.43 29.97
C TYR A 42 -21.01 -7.87 30.72
N ALA A 43 -21.09 -8.89 31.57
CA ALA A 43 -19.93 -9.42 32.27
C ALA A 43 -18.87 -9.96 31.30
N ILE A 44 -19.28 -10.72 30.29
CA ILE A 44 -18.38 -11.28 29.27
C ILE A 44 -17.73 -10.17 28.43
N THR A 45 -18.47 -9.12 28.14
CA THR A 45 -17.96 -7.94 27.42
C THR A 45 -16.75 -7.33 28.14
N ILE A 46 -16.85 -7.17 29.47
CA ILE A 46 -15.73 -6.70 30.29
C ILE A 46 -14.57 -7.69 30.29
N VAL A 47 -14.86 -8.99 30.51
CA VAL A 47 -13.83 -10.04 30.59
C VAL A 47 -13.05 -10.15 29.29
N ASP A 48 -13.73 -10.12 28.14
CA ASP A 48 -13.08 -10.20 26.84
C ASP A 48 -12.20 -8.97 26.58
N LEU A 49 -12.67 -7.76 26.92
CA LEU A 49 -11.88 -6.55 26.75
C LEU A 49 -10.65 -6.53 27.66
N ILE A 50 -10.77 -6.94 28.94
CA ILE A 50 -9.62 -7.10 29.83
C ILE A 50 -8.64 -8.14 29.24
N GLY A 51 -9.15 -9.26 28.72
CA GLY A 51 -8.34 -10.28 28.08
C GLY A 51 -7.58 -9.72 26.86
N LYS A 52 -8.21 -8.85 26.08
CA LYS A 52 -7.55 -8.15 24.97
C LYS A 52 -6.48 -7.18 25.44
N ILE A 53 -6.73 -6.41 26.49
CA ILE A 53 -5.73 -5.53 27.11
C ILE A 53 -4.57 -6.34 27.70
N GLN A 54 -4.84 -7.52 28.29
CA GLN A 54 -3.81 -8.45 28.75
C GLN A 54 -2.96 -8.98 27.60
N ILE A 55 -3.58 -9.38 26.49
CA ILE A 55 -2.86 -9.78 25.28
C ILE A 55 -1.97 -8.63 24.78
N LEU A 56 -2.48 -7.39 24.76
CA LEU A 56 -1.68 -6.20 24.42
C LEU A 56 -0.48 -6.02 25.35
N SER A 57 -0.68 -6.20 26.66
CA SER A 57 0.39 -6.10 27.64
C SER A 57 1.42 -7.23 27.53
N GLU A 58 0.99 -8.48 27.38
CA GLU A 58 1.84 -9.67 27.53
C GLU A 58 2.43 -10.13 26.18
N ALA A 59 1.61 -10.24 25.14
CA ALA A 59 2.04 -10.71 23.83
C ALA A 59 2.69 -9.59 23.01
N TYR A 60 2.22 -8.35 23.18
CA TYR A 60 2.68 -7.19 22.42
C TYR A 60 3.53 -6.21 23.25
N ASN A 61 3.86 -6.57 24.50
CA ASN A 61 4.67 -5.77 25.43
C ASN A 61 4.21 -4.30 25.57
N ASP A 62 2.91 -4.01 25.45
CA ASP A 62 2.41 -2.63 25.50
C ASP A 62 2.47 -2.04 26.92
N GLU A 63 3.33 -1.04 27.12
CA GLU A 63 3.51 -0.40 28.43
C GLU A 63 2.27 0.36 28.91
N SER A 64 1.46 0.89 27.99
CA SER A 64 0.24 1.62 28.37
C SER A 64 -0.81 0.65 28.94
N SER A 65 -0.96 -0.51 28.32
CA SER A 65 -1.79 -1.62 28.77
C SER A 65 -1.25 -2.22 30.06
N ALA A 66 0.08 -2.39 30.20
CA ALA A 66 0.70 -2.85 31.43
C ALA A 66 0.40 -1.91 32.61
N LYS A 67 0.64 -0.60 32.42
CA LYS A 67 0.34 0.43 33.43
C LYS A 67 -1.15 0.49 33.77
N PHE A 68 -2.02 0.40 32.76
CA PHE A 68 -3.46 0.34 32.99
C PHE A 68 -3.86 -0.89 33.82
N LEU A 69 -3.32 -2.07 33.52
CA LEU A 69 -3.61 -3.31 34.26
C LEU A 69 -3.05 -3.28 35.68
N GLU A 70 -1.89 -2.67 35.91
CA GLU A 70 -1.34 -2.44 37.24
C GLU A 70 -2.24 -1.51 38.05
N GLY A 71 -2.57 -0.33 37.51
CA GLY A 71 -3.49 0.60 38.17
C GLY A 71 -4.86 -0.02 38.43
N TYR A 72 -5.41 -0.76 37.46
CA TYR A 72 -6.67 -1.49 37.62
C TYR A 72 -6.60 -2.52 38.77
N LYS A 73 -5.49 -3.25 38.92
CA LYS A 73 -5.28 -4.20 40.02
C LYS A 73 -5.16 -3.49 41.37
N GLU A 74 -4.53 -2.32 41.41
CA GLU A 74 -4.43 -1.50 42.62
C GLU A 74 -5.79 -0.93 43.04
N ASP A 75 -6.53 -0.34 42.10
CA ASP A 75 -7.87 0.20 42.35
C ASP A 75 -8.85 -0.90 42.81
N ALA A 76 -8.76 -2.10 42.20
CA ALA A 76 -9.55 -3.24 42.62
C ALA A 76 -9.22 -3.71 44.05
N LYS A 77 -7.95 -3.62 44.47
CA LYS A 77 -7.54 -3.94 45.85
C LYS A 77 -7.97 -2.88 46.87
N ASN A 78 -8.07 -1.62 46.45
CA ASN A 78 -8.44 -0.50 47.30
C ASN A 78 -9.96 -0.34 47.50
N ASN A 79 -10.77 -1.33 47.10
CA ASN A 79 -12.24 -1.30 47.15
C ASN A 79 -12.87 -0.11 46.39
N SER A 80 -12.23 0.34 45.31
CA SER A 80 -12.85 1.31 44.39
C SER A 80 -14.20 0.79 43.88
N LYS A 81 -15.15 1.69 43.63
CA LYS A 81 -16.49 1.28 43.18
C LYS A 81 -16.36 0.52 41.87
N TYR A 82 -17.01 -0.63 41.76
CA TYR A 82 -16.98 -1.45 40.54
C TYR A 82 -17.40 -0.65 39.29
N SER A 83 -18.34 0.29 39.44
CA SER A 83 -18.76 1.20 38.37
C SER A 83 -17.65 2.11 37.83
N GLU A 84 -16.68 2.47 38.67
CA GLU A 84 -15.52 3.29 38.30
C GLU A 84 -14.48 2.45 37.57
N LEU A 85 -14.22 1.24 38.05
CA LEU A 85 -13.37 0.25 37.36
C LEU A 85 -13.89 -0.02 35.94
N GLU A 86 -15.19 -0.29 35.78
CA GLU A 86 -15.83 -0.47 34.48
C GLU A 86 -15.63 0.72 33.54
N ARG A 87 -15.78 1.95 34.08
CA ARG A 87 -15.62 3.17 33.29
C ARG A 87 -14.18 3.35 32.84
N GLY A 88 -13.22 3.01 33.69
CA GLY A 88 -11.78 2.99 33.35
C GLY A 88 -11.48 2.11 32.15
N ILE A 89 -12.02 0.88 32.13
CA ILE A 89 -11.81 -0.08 31.03
C ILE A 89 -12.38 0.47 29.71
N ILE A 90 -13.61 0.98 29.71
CA ILE A 90 -14.25 1.52 28.49
C ILE A 90 -13.45 2.71 27.96
N ASN A 91 -13.07 3.65 28.84
CA ASN A 91 -12.31 4.83 28.44
C ASN A 91 -10.95 4.45 27.87
N PHE A 92 -10.26 3.49 28.49
CA PHE A 92 -8.97 3.01 28.00
C PHE A 92 -9.10 2.32 26.64
N ALA A 93 -10.14 1.50 26.44
CA ALA A 93 -10.38 0.83 25.15
C ALA A 93 -10.66 1.80 24.00
N VAL A 94 -11.33 2.93 24.28
CA VAL A 94 -11.48 4.03 23.30
C VAL A 94 -10.12 4.69 23.04
N GLN A 95 -9.37 4.99 24.11
CA GLN A 95 -8.05 5.63 24.01
C GLN A 95 -7.07 4.84 23.12
N ILE A 96 -7.06 3.51 23.24
CA ILE A 96 -6.18 2.63 22.44
C ILE A 96 -6.81 2.16 21.12
N GLY A 97 -8.05 2.56 20.83
CA GLY A 97 -8.71 2.30 19.56
C GLY A 97 -9.32 0.90 19.37
N ILE A 98 -9.54 0.12 20.45
CA ILE A 98 -10.27 -1.16 20.33
C ILE A 98 -11.74 -0.91 19.95
N ILE A 99 -12.35 0.14 20.52
CA ILE A 99 -13.71 0.56 20.22
C ILE A 99 -13.75 2.06 19.84
N ASN A 100 -14.67 2.44 18.96
CA ASN A 100 -14.93 3.82 18.56
C ASN A 100 -16.07 4.47 19.39
N ASP A 101 -16.36 5.75 19.14
CA ASP A 101 -17.37 6.49 19.89
C ASP A 101 -18.81 5.96 19.73
N ILE A 102 -19.14 5.36 18.58
CA ILE A 102 -20.46 4.75 18.33
C ILE A 102 -20.59 3.46 19.14
N GLU A 103 -19.56 2.63 19.09
CA GLU A 103 -19.49 1.36 19.83
C GLU A 103 -19.46 1.60 21.34
N LYS A 104 -18.80 2.67 21.79
CA LYS A 104 -18.87 3.15 23.17
C LYS A 104 -20.32 3.41 23.59
N LYS A 105 -21.09 4.14 22.78
CA LYS A 105 -22.52 4.40 23.06
C LYS A 105 -23.34 3.10 23.11
N GLN A 106 -23.08 2.15 22.21
CA GLN A 106 -23.74 0.85 22.22
C GLN A 106 -23.44 0.06 23.51
N TRP A 107 -22.20 0.13 24.03
CA TRP A 107 -21.85 -0.42 25.32
C TRP A 107 -22.59 0.30 26.45
N GLU A 108 -22.59 1.63 26.46
CA GLU A 108 -23.30 2.41 27.48
C GLU A 108 -24.79 2.04 27.56
N GLN A 109 -25.44 1.80 26.42
CA GLN A 109 -26.82 1.29 26.37
C GLN A 109 -26.97 -0.12 26.97
N LEU A 110 -26.02 -1.03 26.70
CA LEU A 110 -26.00 -2.34 27.35
C LEU A 110 -25.84 -2.22 28.87
N LYS A 111 -24.96 -1.31 29.33
CA LYS A 111 -24.73 -1.05 30.76
C LYS A 111 -26.00 -0.56 31.45
N GLU A 112 -26.68 0.40 30.83
CA GLU A 112 -27.93 0.96 31.35
C GLU A 112 -29.01 -0.12 31.44
N THR A 113 -29.18 -0.93 30.39
CA THR A 113 -30.12 -2.05 30.37
C THR A 113 -29.78 -3.09 31.43
N ARG A 114 -28.49 -3.39 31.64
CA ARG A 114 -28.02 -4.26 32.72
C ARG A 114 -28.38 -3.72 34.09
N ASN A 115 -28.22 -2.42 34.32
CA ASN A 115 -28.56 -1.81 35.61
C ASN A 115 -30.05 -1.98 35.91
N TYR A 116 -30.94 -1.76 34.93
CA TYR A 116 -32.37 -1.99 35.08
C TYR A 116 -32.76 -3.46 35.27
N CYS A 117 -31.97 -4.38 34.71
CA CYS A 117 -32.16 -5.82 34.87
C CYS A 117 -31.67 -6.33 36.25
N ALA A 118 -30.70 -5.67 36.86
CA ALA A 118 -30.03 -6.13 38.08
C ALA A 118 -30.48 -5.39 39.35
N HIS A 119 -31.06 -4.19 39.22
CA HIS A 119 -31.43 -3.34 40.35
C HIS A 119 -32.89 -2.89 40.27
N PRO A 120 -33.64 -2.95 41.38
CA PRO A 120 -35.01 -2.44 41.47
C PRO A 120 -35.13 -1.00 41.02
N VAL A 121 -36.10 -0.72 40.15
CA VAL A 121 -36.37 0.66 39.72
C VAL A 121 -37.37 1.29 40.70
N VAL A 122 -36.91 2.31 41.45
CA VAL A 122 -37.73 3.00 42.47
C VAL A 122 -39.01 3.59 41.88
N SER A 123 -38.95 4.08 40.63
CA SER A 123 -40.11 4.62 39.90
C SER A 123 -41.07 3.57 39.35
N ASN A 124 -40.74 2.27 39.45
CA ASN A 124 -41.55 1.15 38.96
C ASN A 124 -41.83 0.14 40.09
N ASN A 125 -42.31 0.61 41.24
CA ASN A 125 -42.65 -0.23 42.41
C ASN A 125 -41.55 -1.19 42.87
N PHE A 126 -40.27 -0.87 42.64
CA PHE A 126 -39.13 -1.75 42.93
C PHE A 126 -39.08 -3.04 42.08
N ASP A 127 -39.82 -3.09 40.97
CA ASP A 127 -39.71 -4.19 40.01
C ASP A 127 -38.44 -4.07 39.16
N LEU A 128 -37.97 -5.21 38.65
CA LEU A 128 -36.90 -5.31 37.67
C LEU A 128 -37.47 -5.17 36.26
N ILE A 129 -36.74 -4.50 35.36
CA ILE A 129 -37.17 -4.40 33.96
C ILE A 129 -36.92 -5.74 33.25
N LEU A 130 -37.91 -6.18 32.48
CA LEU A 130 -37.81 -7.33 31.59
C LEU A 130 -37.67 -6.85 30.13
N PRO A 131 -36.45 -6.84 29.56
CA PRO A 131 -36.26 -6.50 28.16
C PRO A 131 -36.91 -7.56 27.25
N ASN A 132 -37.38 -7.14 26.09
CA ASN A 132 -37.94 -8.06 25.10
C ASN A 132 -36.83 -8.74 24.26
N GLY A 133 -37.19 -9.78 23.52
CA GLY A 133 -36.22 -10.58 22.74
C GLY A 133 -35.46 -9.77 21.68
N ASP A 134 -36.09 -8.78 21.05
CA ASP A 134 -35.44 -7.96 20.01
C ASP A 134 -34.40 -7.01 20.61
N GLN A 135 -34.70 -6.42 21.77
CA GLN A 135 -33.75 -5.60 22.53
C GLN A 135 -32.52 -6.42 22.92
N VAL A 136 -32.72 -7.63 23.46
CA VAL A 136 -31.59 -8.49 23.83
C VAL A 136 -30.80 -8.94 22.60
N ARG A 137 -31.47 -9.29 21.50
CA ARG A 137 -30.82 -9.65 20.23
C ARG A 137 -29.94 -8.52 19.70
N ALA A 138 -30.43 -7.28 19.75
CA ALA A 138 -29.68 -6.10 19.33
C ALA A 138 -28.43 -5.90 20.19
N HIS A 139 -28.54 -6.03 21.52
CA HIS A 139 -27.38 -5.95 22.41
C HIS A 139 -26.32 -7.02 22.13
N ILE A 140 -26.75 -8.28 21.93
CA ILE A 140 -25.83 -9.37 21.59
C ILE A 140 -25.09 -9.02 20.30
N ARG A 141 -25.82 -8.68 19.23
CA ARG A 141 -25.22 -8.31 17.94
C ARG A 141 -24.22 -7.17 18.08
N ASN A 142 -24.63 -6.08 18.74
CA ASN A 142 -23.77 -4.91 18.91
C ASN A 142 -22.46 -5.27 19.62
N MET A 143 -22.49 -6.09 20.67
CA MET A 143 -21.25 -6.47 21.37
C MET A 143 -20.38 -7.45 20.58
N PHE A 144 -20.98 -8.31 19.76
CA PHE A 144 -20.23 -9.13 18.81
C PHE A 144 -19.46 -8.25 17.83
N GLU A 145 -20.13 -7.32 17.16
CA GLU A 145 -19.53 -6.44 16.16
C GLU A 145 -18.52 -5.46 16.79
N ALA A 146 -18.88 -4.85 17.93
CA ALA A 146 -18.05 -3.85 18.60
C ALA A 146 -16.79 -4.45 19.24
N ILE A 147 -16.88 -5.65 19.80
CA ILE A 147 -15.84 -6.22 20.67
C ILE A 147 -15.49 -7.64 20.23
N PHE A 148 -16.39 -8.62 20.36
CA PHE A 148 -15.99 -10.04 20.33
C PHE A 148 -15.36 -10.50 19.02
N LEU A 149 -15.75 -9.90 17.89
CA LEU A 149 -15.20 -10.21 16.57
C LEU A 149 -13.88 -9.48 16.26
N LYS A 150 -13.48 -8.50 17.09
CA LYS A 150 -12.23 -7.73 16.90
C LYS A 150 -11.03 -8.37 17.56
N ASP A 151 -9.86 -8.10 17.01
CA ASP A 151 -8.56 -8.47 17.58
C ASP A 151 -8.03 -7.43 18.56
N ALA A 152 -7.17 -7.89 19.48
CA ALA A 152 -6.36 -7.04 20.33
C ALA A 152 -5.13 -6.54 19.55
N ILE A 153 -5.18 -5.39 18.87
CA ILE A 153 -4.01 -4.84 18.18
C ILE A 153 -3.86 -3.33 18.44
N LEU A 154 -2.71 -2.93 18.99
CA LEU A 154 -2.30 -1.53 19.08
C LEU A 154 -1.62 -1.11 17.77
N HIS A 155 -2.28 -0.27 16.96
CA HIS A 155 -1.82 0.10 15.62
C HIS A 155 -0.41 0.71 15.58
N LYS A 156 0.04 1.38 16.65
CA LYS A 156 1.36 2.02 16.73
C LYS A 156 2.51 1.00 16.90
N LYS A 157 2.46 0.13 17.91
CA LYS A 157 3.48 -0.91 18.11
C LYS A 157 3.48 -1.97 17.00
N LEU A 158 2.31 -2.28 16.41
CA LEU A 158 2.26 -3.16 15.24
C LEU A 158 3.03 -2.55 14.06
N PHE A 159 2.89 -1.25 13.85
CA PHE A 159 3.64 -0.54 12.81
C PHE A 159 5.13 -0.52 13.11
N ASP A 160 5.53 -0.28 14.36
CA ASP A 160 6.95 -0.30 14.77
C ASP A 160 7.57 -1.69 14.56
N GLU A 161 6.86 -2.77 14.90
CA GLU A 161 7.30 -4.14 14.62
C GLU A 161 7.41 -4.41 13.13
N PHE A 162 6.41 -4.00 12.34
CA PHE A 162 6.42 -4.09 10.89
C PHE A 162 7.63 -3.35 10.30
N PHE A 163 7.87 -2.11 10.72
CA PHE A 163 8.98 -1.29 10.26
C PHE A 163 10.33 -1.94 10.57
N ASN A 164 10.53 -2.39 11.81
CA ASN A 164 11.75 -3.10 12.21
C ASN A 164 11.96 -4.37 11.38
N LYS A 165 10.89 -5.15 11.14
CA LYS A 165 10.98 -6.39 10.36
C LYS A 165 11.21 -6.15 8.88
N ILE A 166 10.72 -5.06 8.32
CA ILE A 166 11.06 -4.63 6.96
C ILE A 166 12.51 -4.17 6.89
N SER A 167 12.97 -3.37 7.86
CA SER A 167 14.37 -2.90 7.90
C SER A 167 15.33 -4.08 7.99
N GLU A 168 15.08 -5.04 8.89
CA GLU A 168 15.86 -6.29 9.00
C GLU A 168 15.84 -7.11 7.69
N TYR A 169 14.68 -7.18 7.04
CA TYR A 169 14.54 -7.91 5.77
C TYR A 169 15.36 -7.22 4.67
N TYR A 170 15.22 -5.90 4.56
CA TYR A 170 15.88 -5.07 3.55
C TYR A 170 17.40 -5.07 3.72
N GLU A 171 17.92 -5.03 4.95
CA GLU A 171 19.35 -5.16 5.22
C GLU A 171 19.94 -6.49 4.73
N ARG A 172 19.16 -7.58 4.79
CA ARG A 172 19.62 -8.93 4.42
C ARG A 172 19.42 -9.26 2.94
N ASN A 173 18.32 -8.78 2.36
CA ASN A 173 17.85 -9.20 1.04
C ASN A 173 17.76 -8.06 0.02
N ASN A 174 18.05 -6.82 0.44
CA ASN A 174 17.73 -5.62 -0.34
C ASN A 174 16.22 -5.62 -0.71
N VAL A 175 15.87 -5.20 -1.92
CA VAL A 175 14.49 -5.21 -2.44
C VAL A 175 13.99 -6.59 -2.88
N ASN A 176 14.83 -7.62 -2.91
CA ASN A 176 14.45 -8.90 -3.50
C ASN A 176 13.36 -9.59 -2.66
N GLY A 177 12.18 -9.78 -3.26
CA GLY A 177 11.04 -10.46 -2.63
C GLY A 177 10.34 -9.65 -1.54
N ILE A 178 10.62 -8.34 -1.42
CA ILE A 178 10.04 -7.53 -0.36
C ILE A 178 8.51 -7.42 -0.50
N GLU A 179 8.00 -7.32 -1.73
CA GLU A 179 6.56 -7.24 -2.01
C GLU A 179 5.83 -8.48 -1.51
N GLU A 180 6.35 -9.66 -1.86
CA GLU A 180 5.78 -10.94 -1.42
C GLU A 180 5.87 -11.10 0.10
N TYR A 181 6.99 -10.70 0.70
CA TYR A 181 7.19 -10.73 2.14
C TYR A 181 6.16 -9.89 2.89
N VAL A 182 5.99 -8.61 2.52
CA VAL A 182 5.08 -7.70 3.22
C VAL A 182 3.62 -8.08 3.00
N LYS A 183 3.27 -8.52 1.79
CA LYS A 183 1.95 -9.01 1.43
C LYS A 183 1.53 -10.20 2.31
N ASN A 184 2.32 -11.26 2.28
CA ASN A 184 1.96 -12.54 2.90
C ASN A 184 2.08 -12.48 4.43
N ARG A 185 3.09 -11.79 4.94
CA ARG A 185 3.34 -11.72 6.38
C ARG A 185 2.39 -10.77 7.08
N TYR A 186 2.06 -9.63 6.46
CA TYR A 186 1.30 -8.55 7.07
C TYR A 186 0.00 -8.24 6.33
N PHE A 187 0.06 -7.75 5.09
CA PHE A 187 -1.09 -7.04 4.49
C PHE A 187 -2.35 -7.89 4.28
N LEU A 188 -2.21 -9.20 3.99
CA LEU A 188 -3.37 -10.10 3.88
C LEU A 188 -4.14 -10.28 5.20
N LYS A 189 -3.50 -10.01 6.35
CA LYS A 189 -4.09 -10.18 7.69
C LYS A 189 -4.61 -8.87 8.27
N LEU A 190 -4.31 -7.72 7.64
CA LEU A 190 -4.74 -6.42 8.12
C LEU A 190 -6.16 -6.11 7.65
N ASN A 191 -6.98 -5.57 8.54
CA ASN A 191 -8.25 -4.96 8.14
C ASN A 191 -8.03 -3.57 7.52
N LEU A 192 -9.01 -3.08 6.76
CA LEU A 192 -8.91 -1.79 6.06
C LEU A 192 -8.57 -0.60 6.99
N PRO A 193 -9.14 -0.45 8.20
CA PRO A 193 -8.73 0.61 9.13
C PRO A 193 -7.24 0.57 9.49
N THR A 194 -6.68 -0.63 9.72
CA THR A 194 -5.24 -0.77 10.01
C THR A 194 -4.39 -0.47 8.78
N LYS A 195 -4.84 -0.87 7.58
CA LYS A 195 -4.16 -0.52 6.32
C LYS A 195 -4.11 1.00 6.10
N LYS A 196 -5.20 1.73 6.39
CA LYS A 196 -5.23 3.20 6.33
C LYS A 196 -4.16 3.83 7.25
N VAL A 197 -4.01 3.32 8.48
CA VAL A 197 -2.96 3.79 9.42
C VAL A 197 -1.55 3.45 8.91
N PHE A 198 -1.34 2.23 8.43
CA PHE A 198 -0.06 1.80 7.85
C PHE A 198 0.33 2.68 6.66
N LEU A 199 -0.61 2.97 5.77
CA LEU A 199 -0.39 3.84 4.63
C LEU A 199 0.07 5.24 5.07
N LYS A 200 -0.62 5.89 6.02
CA LYS A 200 -0.20 7.21 6.52
C LYS A 200 1.21 7.19 7.12
N ASN A 201 1.53 6.17 7.92
CA ASN A 201 2.84 6.07 8.56
C ASN A 201 3.96 5.81 7.54
N MET A 202 3.77 4.88 6.61
CA MET A 202 4.73 4.62 5.54
C MET A 202 4.91 5.84 4.64
N TRP A 203 3.83 6.53 4.28
CA TRP A 203 3.88 7.75 3.47
C TRP A 203 4.72 8.83 4.15
N LYS A 204 4.49 9.04 5.46
CA LYS A 204 5.27 9.99 6.26
C LYS A 204 6.75 9.65 6.26
N ILE A 205 7.11 8.38 6.44
CA ILE A 205 8.50 7.90 6.44
C ILE A 205 9.14 8.06 5.05
N ALA A 206 8.41 7.76 3.98
CA ALA A 206 8.95 7.80 2.63
C ALA A 206 9.14 9.24 2.11
N PHE A 207 8.23 10.17 2.47
CA PHE A 207 8.12 11.45 1.77
C PHE A 207 8.19 12.69 2.67
N HIS A 208 7.91 12.59 3.98
CA HIS A 208 7.85 13.77 4.87
C HIS A 208 9.04 13.87 5.84
N ILE A 209 9.73 12.76 6.15
CA ILE A 209 10.79 12.70 7.18
C ILE A 209 12.14 12.40 6.54
N GLN A 210 13.18 13.12 6.98
CA GLN A 210 14.58 12.98 6.52
C GLN A 210 15.52 12.51 7.63
N GLU A 211 15.04 11.61 8.49
CA GLU A 211 15.86 10.97 9.50
C GLU A 211 16.67 9.84 8.88
N VAL A 212 17.84 9.53 9.45
CA VAL A 212 18.79 8.54 8.92
C VAL A 212 18.12 7.19 8.64
N ASP A 213 17.31 6.71 9.59
CA ASP A 213 16.60 5.43 9.44
C ASP A 213 15.49 5.48 8.39
N CYS A 214 14.87 6.65 8.18
CA CYS A 214 13.86 6.84 7.14
C CYS A 214 14.51 6.81 5.75
N ILE A 215 15.64 7.53 5.58
CA ILE A 215 16.41 7.55 4.32
C ILE A 215 16.88 6.14 3.98
N LYS A 216 17.49 5.44 4.95
CA LYS A 216 18.00 4.08 4.78
C LYS A 216 16.93 3.10 4.31
N ASN A 217 15.72 3.20 4.84
CA ASN A 217 14.63 2.27 4.57
C ASN A 217 13.65 2.76 3.50
N ARG A 218 13.85 3.95 2.91
CA ARG A 218 12.90 4.59 2.00
C ARG A 218 12.48 3.66 0.86
N GLN A 219 13.44 2.96 0.25
CA GLN A 219 13.17 2.04 -0.86
C GLN A 219 12.20 0.93 -0.48
N ALA A 220 12.47 0.29 0.65
CA ALA A 220 11.63 -0.76 1.20
C ALA A 220 10.22 -0.25 1.53
N ILE A 221 10.13 0.96 2.07
CA ILE A 221 8.87 1.57 2.49
C ILE A 221 8.00 1.97 1.31
N TYR A 222 8.50 2.70 0.31
CA TYR A 222 7.63 3.07 -0.83
C TYR A 222 7.20 1.84 -1.64
N ARG A 223 8.03 0.80 -1.74
CA ARG A 223 7.64 -0.49 -2.34
C ARG A 223 6.52 -1.16 -1.54
N SER A 224 6.59 -1.08 -0.23
CA SER A 224 5.53 -1.57 0.67
C SER A 224 4.24 -0.75 0.54
N ILE A 225 4.32 0.56 0.28
CA ILE A 225 3.14 1.40 -0.04
C ILE A 225 2.46 0.89 -1.30
N ILE A 226 3.22 0.62 -2.37
CA ILE A 226 2.68 0.13 -3.64
C ILE A 226 1.91 -1.19 -3.43
N GLU A 227 2.53 -2.16 -2.75
CA GLU A 227 1.89 -3.45 -2.48
C GLU A 227 0.67 -3.31 -1.57
N LEU A 228 0.72 -2.41 -0.56
CA LEU A 228 -0.43 -2.16 0.32
C LEU A 228 -1.61 -1.60 -0.46
N ILE A 229 -1.39 -0.58 -1.30
CA ILE A 229 -2.44 0.02 -2.13
C ILE A 229 -3.00 -1.03 -3.09
N ASN A 230 -2.16 -1.79 -3.77
CA ASN A 230 -2.62 -2.85 -4.68
C ASN A 230 -3.49 -3.92 -3.98
N SER A 231 -3.31 -4.15 -2.68
CA SER A 231 -4.12 -5.11 -1.93
C SER A 231 -5.58 -4.69 -1.72
N ASP A 232 -5.88 -3.39 -1.69
CA ASP A 232 -7.23 -2.81 -1.52
C ASP A 232 -7.38 -1.51 -2.32
N LYS A 233 -7.10 -1.59 -3.62
CA LYS A 233 -6.83 -0.41 -4.48
C LYS A 233 -7.90 0.67 -4.41
N SER A 234 -9.18 0.32 -4.62
CA SER A 234 -10.28 1.30 -4.60
C SER A 234 -10.36 2.00 -3.23
N ALA A 235 -10.45 1.23 -2.15
CA ALA A 235 -10.67 1.78 -0.81
C ALA A 235 -9.48 2.62 -0.30
N LEU A 236 -8.26 2.31 -0.70
CA LEU A 236 -7.07 3.07 -0.32
C LEU A 236 -6.85 4.30 -1.20
N LEU A 237 -7.26 4.29 -2.48
CA LEU A 237 -7.31 5.49 -3.30
C LEU A 237 -8.37 6.48 -2.79
N ASP A 238 -9.56 5.98 -2.45
CA ASP A 238 -10.62 6.80 -1.84
C ASP A 238 -10.12 7.45 -0.55
N PHE A 239 -9.35 6.72 0.26
CA PHE A 239 -8.75 7.26 1.48
C PHE A 239 -7.67 8.33 1.23
N ILE A 240 -6.85 8.17 0.18
CA ILE A 240 -5.90 9.21 -0.23
C ILE A 240 -6.66 10.48 -0.64
N GLU A 241 -7.79 10.32 -1.32
CA GLU A 241 -8.68 11.41 -1.68
C GLU A 241 -9.35 12.08 -0.46
N GLU A 242 -9.82 11.30 0.52
CA GLU A 242 -10.40 11.79 1.77
C GLU A 242 -9.39 12.63 2.58
N GLU A 243 -8.13 12.19 2.63
CA GLU A 243 -7.07 12.78 3.46
C GLU A 243 -6.05 13.58 2.64
N LYS A 244 -6.47 14.23 1.53
CA LYS A 244 -5.60 15.03 0.64
C LYS A 244 -4.66 15.97 1.37
N THR A 245 -5.15 16.66 2.41
CA THR A 245 -4.34 17.60 3.22
C THR A 245 -3.13 16.93 3.86
N PHE A 246 -3.28 15.69 4.34
CA PHE A 246 -2.17 14.93 4.92
C PHE A 246 -1.18 14.47 3.85
N PHE A 247 -1.67 13.86 2.78
CA PHE A 247 -0.81 13.29 1.73
C PHE A 247 -0.07 14.34 0.91
N ASN A 248 -0.56 15.58 0.91
CA ASN A 248 0.10 16.75 0.30
C ASN A 248 0.85 17.64 1.29
N SER A 249 0.82 17.33 2.59
CA SER A 249 1.60 18.07 3.59
C SER A 249 3.09 17.96 3.26
N LYS A 250 3.87 19.01 3.59
CA LYS A 250 5.32 19.19 3.30
C LYS A 250 6.04 17.93 2.81
N ILE A 251 5.82 17.60 1.53
CA ILE A 251 6.65 16.65 0.80
C ILE A 251 8.03 17.29 0.77
N TYR A 252 9.03 16.57 1.25
CA TYR A 252 10.38 17.11 1.24
C TYR A 252 10.91 17.03 -0.18
N PHE A 253 11.11 18.19 -0.78
CA PHE A 253 11.76 18.33 -2.09
C PHE A 253 13.20 18.75 -1.85
N GLU A 254 14.11 17.81 -2.05
CA GLU A 254 15.54 18.08 -2.01
C GLU A 254 15.96 19.02 -3.16
N ASP A 255 16.94 19.89 -2.92
CA ASP A 255 17.63 20.62 -4.00
C ASP A 255 18.49 19.65 -4.80
N VAL A 256 17.86 18.97 -5.77
CA VAL A 256 18.51 17.97 -6.60
C VAL A 256 19.27 18.66 -7.75
N ILE A 257 20.59 18.46 -7.77
CA ILE A 257 21.45 18.78 -8.90
C ILE A 257 21.60 17.50 -9.73
N ILE A 258 21.08 17.53 -10.96
CA ILE A 258 21.10 16.38 -11.86
C ILE A 258 21.34 16.87 -13.30
N GLU A 259 22.22 16.17 -14.02
CA GLU A 259 22.50 16.46 -15.42
C GLU A 259 21.40 15.90 -16.32
N LYS A 260 21.23 16.50 -17.51
CA LYS A 260 20.14 16.14 -18.41
C LYS A 260 20.26 14.71 -18.92
N ASP A 261 21.48 14.24 -19.10
CA ASP A 261 21.88 12.94 -19.65
C ASP A 261 22.29 11.90 -18.61
N GLU A 262 22.28 12.24 -17.32
CA GLU A 262 22.53 11.28 -16.23
C GLU A 262 21.55 10.10 -16.32
N LYS A 263 22.11 8.89 -16.42
CA LYS A 263 21.31 7.66 -16.58
C LYS A 263 21.00 7.01 -15.26
N TRP A 264 21.91 7.07 -14.31
CA TRP A 264 21.93 6.16 -13.16
C TRP A 264 21.03 6.73 -12.06
N ILE A 265 19.72 6.67 -12.30
CA ILE A 265 18.72 7.21 -11.39
C ILE A 265 18.34 6.17 -10.36
N ARG A 266 18.79 6.37 -9.12
CA ARG A 266 18.31 5.61 -7.99
C ARG A 266 17.07 6.28 -7.43
N PHE A 267 15.91 5.71 -7.72
CA PHE A 267 14.61 6.23 -7.28
C PHE A 267 14.38 6.20 -5.76
N TYR A 268 15.41 5.91 -4.96
CA TYR A 268 15.37 5.93 -3.50
C TYR A 268 16.35 6.93 -2.87
N ASP A 269 17.22 7.58 -3.66
CA ASP A 269 18.20 8.53 -3.14
C ASP A 269 17.51 9.78 -2.57
N TYR A 270 16.47 10.25 -3.26
CA TYR A 270 15.67 11.41 -2.85
C TYR A 270 14.20 11.05 -2.69
N SER A 271 13.53 11.78 -1.79
CA SER A 271 12.11 11.56 -1.46
C SER A 271 11.23 11.84 -2.66
N ILE A 272 11.53 12.90 -3.40
CA ILE A 272 10.84 13.21 -4.66
C ILE A 272 11.05 12.14 -5.73
N PHE A 273 12.24 11.52 -5.83
CA PHE A 273 12.44 10.42 -6.78
C PHE A 273 11.59 9.20 -6.41
N SER A 274 11.50 8.87 -5.11
CA SER A 274 10.62 7.80 -4.64
C SER A 274 9.15 8.10 -4.92
N LEU A 275 8.74 9.36 -4.81
CA LEU A 275 7.39 9.78 -5.14
C LEU A 275 7.12 9.65 -6.65
N ILE A 276 8.06 10.09 -7.50
CA ILE A 276 7.95 9.94 -8.96
C ILE A 276 7.77 8.47 -9.34
N TYR A 277 8.54 7.57 -8.73
CA TYR A 277 8.40 6.12 -8.94
C TYR A 277 7.04 5.60 -8.47
N LEU A 278 6.59 5.97 -7.27
CA LEU A 278 5.28 5.60 -6.73
C LEU A 278 4.13 6.03 -7.66
N LEU A 279 4.19 7.26 -8.19
CA LEU A 279 3.20 7.79 -9.12
C LEU A 279 3.26 7.08 -10.48
N ALA A 280 4.43 6.62 -10.92
CA ALA A 280 4.55 5.84 -12.15
C ALA A 280 3.97 4.42 -11.98
N GLU A 281 4.06 3.86 -10.78
CA GLU A 281 3.47 2.57 -10.40
C GLU A 281 1.95 2.64 -10.24
N ILE A 282 1.45 3.73 -9.64
CA ILE A 282 0.03 3.98 -9.35
C ILE A 282 -0.37 5.41 -9.81
N PRO A 283 -0.55 5.63 -11.12
CA PRO A 283 -0.84 6.95 -11.69
C PRO A 283 -2.10 7.62 -11.16
N GLU A 284 -3.07 6.84 -10.66
CA GLU A 284 -4.32 7.37 -10.12
C GLU A 284 -4.10 8.31 -8.94
N ILE A 285 -3.02 8.13 -8.18
CA ILE A 285 -2.65 8.99 -7.04
C ILE A 285 -2.37 10.42 -7.52
N PHE A 286 -1.86 10.60 -8.74
CA PHE A 286 -1.49 11.92 -9.28
C PHE A 286 -2.67 12.90 -9.31
N LYS A 287 -3.90 12.38 -9.48
CA LYS A 287 -5.14 13.19 -9.43
C LYS A 287 -5.36 13.88 -8.08
N TYR A 288 -4.80 13.32 -7.01
CA TYR A 288 -4.99 13.78 -5.63
C TYR A 288 -3.81 14.60 -5.10
N ILE A 289 -2.74 14.75 -5.88
CA ILE A 289 -1.62 15.63 -5.56
C ILE A 289 -2.04 17.10 -5.76
N SER A 290 -1.61 18.00 -4.88
CA SER A 290 -1.87 19.44 -4.96
C SER A 290 -1.13 20.07 -6.15
N GLU A 291 -1.66 21.17 -6.67
CA GLU A 291 -1.04 21.85 -7.83
C GLU A 291 0.41 22.30 -7.53
N ASP A 292 0.69 22.81 -6.33
CA ASP A 292 2.04 23.18 -5.91
C ASP A 292 3.01 21.98 -5.99
N ASN A 293 2.61 20.81 -5.47
CA ASN A 293 3.43 19.60 -5.51
C ASN A 293 3.58 19.07 -6.94
N LYS A 294 2.54 19.20 -7.78
CA LYS A 294 2.63 18.83 -9.21
C LYS A 294 3.61 19.71 -9.97
N GLU A 295 3.64 21.01 -9.68
CA GLU A 295 4.57 21.95 -10.29
C GLU A 295 6.02 21.58 -9.93
N GLU A 296 6.29 21.27 -8.66
CA GLU A 296 7.61 20.80 -8.21
C GLU A 296 8.04 19.50 -8.90
N ILE A 297 7.15 18.51 -8.97
CA ILE A 297 7.41 17.25 -9.69
C ILE A 297 7.72 17.52 -11.17
N LYS A 298 6.91 18.35 -11.83
CA LYS A 298 7.10 18.69 -13.25
C LYS A 298 8.44 19.40 -13.48
N ASN A 299 8.77 20.37 -12.63
CA ASN A 299 10.02 21.12 -12.70
C ASN A 299 11.22 20.19 -12.58
N LEU A 300 11.22 19.26 -11.61
CA LEU A 300 12.31 18.30 -11.46
C LEU A 300 12.39 17.33 -12.64
N CYS A 301 11.27 16.75 -13.07
CA CYS A 301 11.24 15.81 -14.19
C CYS A 301 11.74 16.44 -15.49
N SER A 302 11.56 17.75 -15.70
CA SER A 302 12.08 18.45 -16.88
C SER A 302 13.61 18.53 -16.94
N LYS A 303 14.32 18.33 -15.81
CA LYS A 303 15.78 18.47 -15.73
C LYS A 303 16.53 17.26 -16.27
N ASN A 304 15.93 16.07 -16.31
CA ASN A 304 16.60 14.82 -16.67
C ASN A 304 15.72 13.90 -17.52
N ILE A 305 16.30 13.26 -18.55
CA ILE A 305 15.57 12.41 -19.49
C ILE A 305 14.89 11.22 -18.82
N ASN A 306 15.54 10.55 -17.86
CA ASN A 306 15.00 9.35 -17.20
C ASN A 306 13.92 9.68 -16.18
N LEU A 307 14.04 10.82 -15.48
CA LEU A 307 12.95 11.33 -14.63
C LEU A 307 11.72 11.70 -15.48
N LYS A 308 11.93 12.38 -16.61
CA LYS A 308 10.87 12.70 -17.57
C LYS A 308 10.20 11.43 -18.09
N LEU A 309 10.99 10.45 -18.53
CA LEU A 309 10.53 9.16 -19.02
C LEU A 309 9.71 8.40 -17.98
N MET A 310 10.15 8.36 -16.73
CA MET A 310 9.41 7.74 -15.62
C MET A 310 8.07 8.45 -15.36
N ALA A 311 8.02 9.78 -15.54
CA ALA A 311 6.86 10.62 -15.26
C ALA A 311 5.84 10.70 -16.41
N TYR A 312 5.56 9.57 -17.08
CA TYR A 312 4.62 9.49 -18.20
C TYR A 312 3.20 9.96 -17.85
N TYR A 313 2.81 9.87 -16.59
CA TYR A 313 1.52 10.31 -16.06
C TYR A 313 1.33 11.83 -16.07
N LEU A 314 2.39 12.62 -16.31
CA LEU A 314 2.31 14.08 -16.47
C LEU A 314 1.72 14.52 -17.82
N TYR A 315 1.62 13.61 -18.78
CA TYR A 315 1.22 13.91 -20.15
C TYR A 315 -0.19 13.42 -20.44
N SER A 316 -0.89 14.12 -21.34
CA SER A 316 -2.25 13.75 -21.73
C SER A 316 -2.28 12.48 -22.57
N SER A 317 -1.17 12.17 -23.25
CA SER A 317 -1.01 10.97 -24.07
C SER A 317 0.43 10.51 -24.15
N SER A 318 0.62 9.22 -24.42
CA SER A 318 1.95 8.64 -24.70
C SER A 318 2.62 9.26 -25.94
N LYS A 319 1.84 9.79 -26.88
CA LYS A 319 2.37 10.46 -28.08
C LYS A 319 3.06 11.77 -27.68
N GLU A 320 2.32 12.62 -26.96
CA GLU A 320 2.83 13.90 -26.44
C GLU A 320 4.09 13.70 -25.59
N HIS A 321 4.06 12.70 -24.70
CA HIS A 321 5.21 12.35 -23.87
C HIS A 321 6.45 11.98 -24.70
N VAL A 322 6.28 11.07 -25.67
CA VAL A 322 7.39 10.61 -26.53
C VAL A 322 7.93 11.72 -27.42
N GLU A 323 7.07 12.56 -28.00
CA GLU A 323 7.50 13.72 -28.79
C GLU A 323 8.35 14.67 -27.94
N SER A 324 7.90 14.97 -26.72
CA SER A 324 8.63 15.82 -25.78
C SER A 324 9.98 15.21 -25.34
N LEU A 325 10.08 13.88 -25.23
CA LEU A 325 11.36 13.19 -24.98
C LEU A 325 12.31 13.30 -26.18
N LYS A 326 11.81 13.10 -27.40
CA LYS A 326 12.62 13.18 -28.63
C LYS A 326 13.21 14.59 -28.83
N GLU A 327 12.42 15.62 -28.54
CA GLU A 327 12.86 17.02 -28.54
C GLU A 327 14.01 17.24 -27.55
N ASP A 328 13.85 16.76 -26.32
CA ASP A 328 14.87 16.96 -25.28
C ASP A 328 16.18 16.21 -25.55
N MET A 329 16.11 15.11 -26.29
CA MET A 329 17.27 14.30 -26.69
C MET A 329 17.94 14.79 -27.98
N HIS A 330 17.53 15.94 -28.57
CA HIS A 330 18.04 16.37 -29.87
C HIS A 330 19.58 16.44 -29.94
N ASP A 331 20.23 16.95 -28.89
CA ASP A 331 21.69 17.13 -28.80
C ASP A 331 22.36 16.20 -27.78
N ILE A 332 21.65 15.17 -27.32
CA ILE A 332 22.11 14.30 -26.24
C ILE A 332 22.15 12.86 -26.72
N ASP A 333 23.33 12.29 -26.76
CA ASP A 333 23.52 10.86 -26.99
C ASP A 333 23.54 10.12 -25.67
N TYR A 334 23.31 8.81 -25.72
CA TYR A 334 23.53 7.94 -24.57
C TYR A 334 22.91 8.50 -23.27
N CYS A 335 21.61 8.82 -23.23
CA CYS A 335 20.94 9.32 -22.03
C CYS A 335 19.83 8.42 -21.44
N ILE A 336 19.40 7.34 -22.11
CA ILE A 336 18.32 6.48 -21.59
C ILE A 336 18.88 5.35 -20.73
N ASP A 337 18.31 5.20 -19.55
CA ASP A 337 18.37 4.01 -18.72
C ASP A 337 17.38 2.95 -19.26
N THR A 338 17.92 1.78 -19.60
CA THR A 338 17.14 0.69 -20.20
C THR A 338 16.10 0.12 -19.23
N ASP A 339 16.37 0.11 -17.92
CA ASP A 339 15.45 -0.40 -16.92
C ASP A 339 14.25 0.55 -16.76
N VAL A 340 14.50 1.86 -16.79
CA VAL A 340 13.44 2.87 -16.79
C VAL A 340 12.58 2.76 -18.04
N PHE A 341 13.19 2.61 -19.22
CA PHE A 341 12.43 2.42 -20.45
C PHE A 341 11.56 1.17 -20.40
N ASN A 342 12.11 0.03 -19.99
CA ASN A 342 11.37 -1.23 -19.92
C ASN A 342 10.20 -1.14 -18.94
N PHE A 343 10.43 -0.50 -17.79
CA PHE A 343 9.37 -0.24 -16.82
C PHE A 343 8.21 0.54 -17.46
N VAL A 344 8.49 1.67 -18.11
CA VAL A 344 7.48 2.52 -18.75
C VAL A 344 6.80 1.79 -19.91
N TYR A 345 7.56 1.04 -20.70
CA TYR A 345 7.04 0.24 -21.80
C TYR A 345 6.02 -0.79 -21.31
N GLU A 346 6.35 -1.58 -20.29
CA GLU A 346 5.44 -2.59 -19.73
C GLU A 346 4.22 -1.95 -19.06
N LYS A 347 4.39 -0.83 -18.35
CA LYS A 347 3.26 -0.09 -17.75
C LYS A 347 2.29 0.46 -18.79
N THR A 348 2.78 0.83 -19.97
CA THR A 348 1.99 1.43 -21.06
C THR A 348 1.62 0.43 -22.16
N LYS A 349 1.90 -0.86 -21.96
CA LYS A 349 1.66 -1.93 -22.94
C LYS A 349 0.22 -2.01 -23.43
N ASN A 350 -0.75 -1.71 -22.56
CA ASN A 350 -2.18 -1.71 -22.88
C ASN A 350 -2.67 -0.39 -23.50
N GLN A 351 -1.96 0.73 -23.28
CA GLN A 351 -2.32 2.07 -23.75
C GLN A 351 -1.04 2.83 -24.16
N GLY A 352 -0.73 2.89 -25.47
CA GLY A 352 0.38 3.71 -25.97
C GLY A 352 1.60 2.98 -26.54
N LYS A 353 1.53 1.65 -26.65
CA LYS A 353 2.58 0.76 -27.18
C LYS A 353 3.29 1.27 -28.45
N GLY A 354 2.55 1.82 -29.41
CA GLY A 354 3.12 2.34 -30.67
C GLY A 354 4.10 3.51 -30.46
N ASN A 355 3.80 4.40 -29.51
CA ASN A 355 4.62 5.60 -29.32
C ASN A 355 5.97 5.26 -28.69
N TYR A 356 6.02 4.37 -27.69
CA TYR A 356 7.29 3.98 -27.06
C TYR A 356 8.14 3.06 -27.95
N LYS A 357 7.54 2.27 -28.85
CA LYS A 357 8.29 1.63 -29.95
C LYS A 357 8.95 2.67 -30.85
N SER A 358 8.23 3.75 -31.20
CA SER A 358 8.81 4.84 -31.98
C SER A 358 9.93 5.58 -31.23
N LEU A 359 9.89 5.62 -29.90
CA LEU A 359 10.97 6.15 -29.07
C LEU A 359 12.19 5.22 -29.13
N ALA A 360 12.00 3.91 -28.97
CA ALA A 360 13.08 2.93 -29.09
C ALA A 360 13.73 2.98 -30.47
N ILE A 361 12.95 3.04 -31.55
CA ILE A 361 13.47 3.21 -32.92
C ILE A 361 14.23 4.52 -33.03
N TYR A 362 13.64 5.66 -32.63
CA TYR A 362 14.32 6.95 -32.69
C TYR A 362 15.65 6.95 -31.95
N TYR A 363 15.65 6.42 -30.72
CA TYR A 363 16.84 6.36 -29.87
C TYR A 363 17.90 5.46 -30.50
N HIS A 364 17.49 4.29 -31.00
CA HIS A 364 18.37 3.34 -31.66
C HIS A 364 19.04 3.93 -32.91
N LEU A 365 18.25 4.58 -33.77
CA LEU A 365 18.72 5.10 -35.04
C LEU A 365 19.53 6.39 -34.91
N ASN A 366 19.21 7.26 -33.96
CA ASN A 366 19.74 8.63 -33.91
C ASN A 366 20.66 8.91 -32.72
N LYS A 367 20.67 8.06 -31.69
CA LYS A 367 21.31 8.35 -30.39
C LYS A 367 22.29 7.30 -29.91
N LEU A 368 22.27 6.10 -30.48
CA LEU A 368 23.27 5.05 -30.23
C LEU A 368 24.42 5.07 -31.23
N SER A 369 24.17 5.64 -32.40
CA SER A 369 25.12 5.75 -33.49
C SER A 369 25.24 7.19 -33.91
N SER A 370 25.89 7.97 -33.06
CA SER A 370 26.26 9.31 -33.48
C SER A 370 27.33 9.22 -34.57
N LEU A 371 27.37 10.26 -35.42
CA LEU A 371 28.43 10.54 -36.39
C LEU A 371 29.80 10.81 -35.71
N CYS A 372 29.95 10.44 -34.43
CA CYS A 372 31.17 10.56 -33.67
C CYS A 372 32.24 9.61 -34.24
N TYR A 373 33.48 10.10 -34.26
CA TYR A 373 34.65 9.35 -34.74
C TYR A 373 34.91 8.03 -33.99
N PHE A 374 34.26 7.81 -32.82
CA PHE A 374 34.43 6.63 -31.97
C PHE A 374 33.08 6.17 -31.36
N PRO A 375 32.46 5.11 -31.88
CA PRO A 375 31.23 4.53 -31.32
C PRO A 375 31.47 3.81 -29.99
N ASP A 376 30.53 3.92 -29.04
CA ASP A 376 30.54 3.08 -27.83
C ASP A 376 29.82 1.75 -28.09
N TYR A 377 30.58 0.77 -28.58
CA TYR A 377 30.04 -0.56 -28.86
C TYR A 377 29.49 -1.28 -27.62
N SER A 378 30.05 -1.02 -26.42
CA SER A 378 29.54 -1.61 -25.18
C SER A 378 28.11 -1.14 -24.91
N TYR A 379 27.88 0.15 -25.12
CA TYR A 379 26.56 0.74 -24.96
C TYR A 379 25.58 0.28 -26.05
N ILE A 380 26.00 0.23 -27.32
CA ILE A 380 25.18 -0.29 -28.42
C ILE A 380 24.71 -1.72 -28.12
N ASN A 381 25.64 -2.59 -27.69
CA ASN A 381 25.34 -3.97 -27.34
C ASN A 381 24.36 -4.08 -26.17
N SER A 382 24.57 -3.28 -25.12
CA SER A 382 23.72 -3.28 -23.92
C SER A 382 22.31 -2.76 -24.24
N ASN A 383 22.20 -1.70 -25.04
CA ASN A 383 20.92 -1.16 -25.44
C ASN A 383 20.13 -2.14 -26.31
N TYR A 384 20.77 -2.82 -27.27
CA TYR A 384 20.10 -3.88 -28.02
C TYR A 384 19.54 -4.94 -27.08
N LYS A 385 20.39 -5.51 -26.22
CA LYS A 385 20.02 -6.62 -25.34
C LYS A 385 18.91 -6.27 -24.34
N TYR A 386 19.01 -5.09 -23.73
CA TYR A 386 18.13 -4.74 -22.60
C TYR A 386 16.97 -3.82 -22.99
N MET A 387 16.99 -3.11 -24.12
CA MET A 387 15.91 -2.19 -24.51
C MET A 387 15.19 -2.63 -25.78
N LEU A 388 15.93 -2.98 -26.84
CA LEU A 388 15.33 -3.24 -28.15
C LEU A 388 14.86 -4.69 -28.29
N GLU A 389 15.73 -5.66 -28.00
CA GLU A 389 15.45 -7.09 -28.14
C GLU A 389 14.17 -7.54 -27.41
N PRO A 390 13.89 -7.13 -26.15
CA PRO A 390 12.69 -7.55 -25.43
C PRO A 390 11.38 -7.10 -26.07
N ILE A 391 11.41 -6.05 -26.90
CA ILE A 391 10.22 -5.45 -27.52
C ILE A 391 10.13 -5.74 -29.02
N LEU A 392 11.09 -6.44 -29.64
CA LEU A 392 11.10 -6.66 -31.09
C LEU A 392 9.88 -7.45 -31.58
N ASP A 393 9.40 -8.44 -30.81
CA ASP A 393 8.21 -9.23 -31.19
C ASP A 393 6.93 -8.37 -31.27
N ASP A 394 6.96 -7.19 -30.68
CA ASP A 394 5.84 -6.26 -30.65
C ASP A 394 5.80 -5.31 -31.87
N PHE A 395 6.76 -5.42 -32.79
CA PHE A 395 6.91 -4.51 -33.94
C PHE A 395 6.08 -4.97 -35.13
N SER A 396 5.43 -4.00 -35.77
CA SER A 396 4.75 -4.16 -37.05
C SER A 396 5.75 -4.24 -38.19
N CYS A 397 5.29 -4.72 -39.35
CA CYS A 397 6.10 -4.77 -40.58
C CYS A 397 6.76 -3.42 -40.91
N ASN A 398 6.04 -2.30 -40.76
CA ASN A 398 6.60 -0.96 -41.05
C ASN A 398 7.67 -0.55 -40.04
N GLU A 399 7.49 -0.83 -38.75
CA GLU A 399 8.48 -0.52 -37.72
C GLU A 399 9.78 -1.34 -37.90
N ILE A 400 9.66 -2.59 -38.34
CA ILE A 400 10.82 -3.41 -38.70
C ILE A 400 11.52 -2.83 -39.94
N LYS A 401 10.77 -2.38 -40.96
CA LYS A 401 11.35 -1.70 -42.14
C LYS A 401 12.11 -0.43 -41.74
N ASP A 402 11.53 0.40 -40.88
CA ASP A 402 12.16 1.63 -40.40
C ASP A 402 13.46 1.33 -39.66
N LEU A 403 13.46 0.31 -38.81
CA LEU A 403 14.62 -0.14 -38.07
C LEU A 403 15.74 -0.63 -39.00
N ILE A 404 15.43 -1.50 -39.97
CA ILE A 404 16.41 -2.01 -40.95
C ILE A 404 16.97 -0.88 -41.82
N ASN A 405 16.11 0.05 -42.24
CA ASN A 405 16.51 1.15 -43.12
C ASN A 405 17.43 2.17 -42.43
N GLY A 406 17.31 2.32 -41.11
CA GLY A 406 18.11 3.27 -40.35
C GLY A 406 19.41 2.72 -39.78
N ILE A 407 19.73 1.43 -39.95
CA ILE A 407 20.95 0.83 -39.38
C ILE A 407 22.19 1.56 -39.88
N THR A 408 23.00 2.03 -38.95
CA THR A 408 24.25 2.75 -39.22
C THR A 408 25.45 1.79 -39.34
N CYS A 409 26.54 2.26 -39.94
CA CYS A 409 27.78 1.48 -40.07
C CYS A 409 28.32 1.03 -38.69
N SER A 410 28.33 1.93 -37.72
CA SER A 410 28.76 1.65 -36.35
C SER A 410 27.93 0.53 -35.70
N TYR A 411 26.63 0.46 -35.99
CA TYR A 411 25.80 -0.61 -35.48
C TYR A 411 26.14 -1.97 -36.12
N LYS A 412 26.42 -2.00 -37.43
CA LYS A 412 26.82 -3.24 -38.13
C LYS A 412 28.11 -3.84 -37.60
N GLU A 413 29.00 -3.00 -37.08
CA GLU A 413 30.28 -3.41 -36.48
C GLU A 413 30.14 -3.88 -35.02
N ALA A 414 29.00 -3.63 -34.37
CA ALA A 414 28.75 -4.05 -33.00
C ALA A 414 28.53 -5.57 -32.89
N HIS A 415 28.94 -6.17 -31.77
CA HIS A 415 28.79 -7.60 -31.52
C HIS A 415 27.33 -8.08 -31.57
N CYS A 416 26.39 -7.25 -31.10
CA CYS A 416 24.96 -7.57 -31.10
C CYS A 416 24.34 -7.65 -32.49
N PHE A 417 25.01 -7.15 -33.54
CA PHE A 417 24.42 -7.09 -34.89
C PHE A 417 24.06 -8.46 -35.44
N LYS A 418 24.86 -9.48 -35.14
CA LYS A 418 24.58 -10.86 -35.54
C LYS A 418 23.28 -11.38 -34.91
N ASP A 419 23.09 -11.14 -33.62
CA ASP A 419 21.91 -11.57 -32.88
C ASP A 419 20.67 -10.79 -33.35
N PHE A 420 20.82 -9.48 -33.53
CA PHE A 420 19.82 -8.62 -34.14
C PHE A 420 19.35 -9.16 -35.50
N LYS A 421 20.29 -9.48 -36.41
CA LYS A 421 19.97 -10.01 -37.75
C LYS A 421 19.19 -11.32 -37.67
N ASN A 422 19.62 -12.24 -36.82
CA ASN A 422 18.95 -13.52 -36.62
C ASN A 422 17.53 -13.29 -36.09
N ARG A 423 17.39 -12.42 -35.08
CA ARG A 423 16.10 -12.14 -34.46
C ARG A 423 15.12 -11.48 -35.42
N ILE A 424 15.57 -10.52 -36.23
CA ILE A 424 14.76 -9.89 -37.28
C ILE A 424 14.33 -10.91 -38.33
N SER A 425 15.23 -11.78 -38.79
CA SER A 425 14.92 -12.81 -39.78
C SER A 425 13.83 -13.76 -39.24
N ASP A 426 13.98 -14.23 -38.00
CA ASP A 426 12.99 -15.07 -37.33
C ASP A 426 11.61 -14.38 -37.23
N ILE A 427 11.57 -13.09 -36.89
CA ILE A 427 10.32 -12.32 -36.77
C ILE A 427 9.66 -12.15 -38.13
N VAL A 428 10.44 -11.85 -39.17
CA VAL A 428 9.95 -11.66 -40.55
C VAL A 428 9.35 -12.96 -41.09
N GLU A 429 10.05 -14.08 -40.91
CA GLU A 429 9.55 -15.39 -41.31
C GLU A 429 8.31 -15.80 -40.51
N ARG A 430 8.35 -15.68 -39.18
CA ARG A 430 7.25 -16.09 -38.29
C ARG A 430 5.97 -15.31 -38.53
N ASN A 431 6.07 -14.00 -38.82
CA ASN A 431 4.91 -13.14 -39.05
C ASN A 431 4.57 -12.97 -40.55
N ASN A 432 5.30 -13.63 -41.45
CA ASN A 432 5.12 -13.54 -42.90
C ASN A 432 5.16 -12.08 -43.42
N TYR A 433 6.12 -11.29 -42.92
CA TYR A 433 6.29 -9.90 -43.33
C TYR A 433 7.03 -9.81 -44.68
N ASP A 434 6.50 -8.99 -45.60
CA ASP A 434 7.15 -8.71 -46.89
C ASP A 434 8.22 -7.61 -46.73
N ILE A 435 9.45 -8.04 -46.42
CA ILE A 435 10.60 -7.19 -46.11
C ILE A 435 11.86 -7.72 -46.83
N ASP A 436 12.55 -6.82 -47.54
CA ASP A 436 13.87 -7.11 -48.12
C ASP A 436 14.96 -7.07 -47.03
N LEU A 437 15.55 -8.23 -46.74
CA LEU A 437 16.62 -8.39 -45.74
C LEU A 437 18.02 -8.16 -46.32
N SER A 438 18.16 -7.79 -47.60
CA SER A 438 19.46 -7.55 -48.26
C SER A 438 20.33 -6.53 -47.52
N LYS A 439 19.72 -5.54 -46.85
CA LYS A 439 20.42 -4.51 -46.06
C LYS A 439 21.08 -5.04 -44.77
N LEU A 440 20.69 -6.23 -44.32
CA LEU A 440 21.34 -6.94 -43.21
C LEU A 440 22.53 -7.80 -43.68
N GLY A 441 22.77 -7.86 -45.00
CA GLY A 441 23.87 -8.54 -45.64
C GLY A 441 25.24 -8.00 -45.27
#